data_AF-L0J8B9-F1
#
_entry.id   AF-L0J8B9-F1
#
_cell.length_a   1.000
_cell.length_b   1.000
_cell.length_c   1.000
_cell.angle_alpha   90.00
_cell.angle_beta   90.00
_cell.angle_gamma   90.00
#
_symmetry.space_group_name_H-M   'P 1'
#
loop_
_entity.id
_entity.type
_entity.pdbx_description
1 polymer ?
#
loop_
_entity_poly.entity_id
_entity_poly.type
_entity_poly.pdbx_seq_one_letter_code
_entity_poly.pdbx_strand_id
1 'polypeptide(L)'
;MFGGRVARNLPDTGFQRSLSNVSLWSGVVSETTSSEAVKTARVLLSKVPEVTVWFWVIKILCTTVGESFADWINMTLGVGLTQTSVIFTVVLAAVLGWQLSLDRYVPFVYWLTVVLLSVTGTLYTDILTDDLGVPLALSTSVFAAILAIVFGVWFARERTLSIHSIVTRPRELYYWLAVLVTFALGTAAGDWILALTGWGPGTSVLLPAGLIVAIVIGWRLGANAVLSFWLAYILTRPLGANLGDWLGFPSDQRGLGLGVALTSAIFLTAILAIVLYLTRTRADVIEESDQNRPRTAAKNAARERIMLGYYAVVAVATGALLVWAAVQPHSTATASESESGGSSVTVSLAPGESATANFPPAEVAKFRTIAADTLAKVRAGDQSGATARIKDLEAAWDDDQPSLQPMDNIGWAVLDGQIDNVLKALRASSPDPATETQTLSALLTSLR
;
A
#
# COMPACT_ATOMS: atom_id res chain seq x y z
N MET A 1 -27.06 -82.94 33.73
CA MET A 1 -28.38 -82.60 33.14
C MET A 1 -28.23 -82.55 31.62
N PHE A 2 -29.28 -82.96 30.89
CA PHE A 2 -29.49 -82.91 29.43
C PHE A 2 -28.74 -81.79 28.68
N GLY A 3 -28.24 -81.90 27.44
CA GLY A 3 -28.33 -82.88 26.32
C GLY A 3 -28.08 -82.07 25.01
N GLY A 4 -27.70 -82.54 23.82
CA GLY A 4 -27.46 -83.88 23.25
C GLY A 4 -27.97 -83.94 21.80
N ARG A 5 -27.10 -84.28 20.81
CA ARG A 5 -27.31 -84.63 19.35
C ARG A 5 -26.62 -83.68 18.34
N VAL A 6 -25.62 -84.14 17.57
CA VAL A 6 -25.65 -84.88 16.25
C VAL A 6 -25.96 -83.93 15.08
N ALA A 7 -25.10 -83.57 14.12
CA ALA A 7 -24.03 -84.22 13.31
C ALA A 7 -24.47 -84.70 11.91
N ARG A 8 -23.83 -84.13 10.87
CA ARG A 8 -23.56 -84.60 9.46
C ARG A 8 -22.92 -83.42 8.68
N ASN A 9 -21.78 -83.48 7.97
CA ASN A 9 -21.34 -84.33 6.83
C ASN A 9 -22.26 -84.18 5.59
N LEU A 10 -21.83 -83.96 4.34
CA LEU A 10 -20.52 -83.84 3.65
C LEU A 10 -20.74 -83.03 2.31
N PRO A 11 -19.71 -82.73 1.47
CA PRO A 11 -19.86 -81.95 0.24
C PRO A 11 -20.01 -82.81 -1.04
N ASP A 12 -20.47 -82.19 -2.13
CA ASP A 12 -20.37 -82.70 -3.53
C ASP A 12 -20.13 -81.50 -4.48
N THR A 13 -19.01 -81.46 -5.23
CA THR A 13 -18.79 -81.98 -6.60
C THR A 13 -19.60 -81.28 -7.70
N GLY A 14 -18.99 -81.06 -8.87
CA GLY A 14 -19.55 -80.18 -9.92
C GLY A 14 -19.46 -80.76 -11.33
N PHE A 15 -19.98 -80.02 -12.31
CA PHE A 15 -19.89 -80.30 -13.75
C PHE A 15 -20.00 -78.96 -14.50
N GLN A 16 -19.01 -78.46 -15.25
CA GLN A 16 -18.43 -78.89 -16.54
C GLN A 16 -19.12 -78.29 -17.79
N ARG A 17 -18.42 -77.32 -18.42
CA ARG A 17 -18.35 -76.94 -19.86
C ARG A 17 -19.62 -76.69 -20.70
N SER A 18 -19.59 -75.56 -21.40
CA SER A 18 -19.77 -75.55 -22.87
C SER A 18 -18.84 -74.51 -23.52
N LEU A 19 -18.31 -74.82 -24.72
CA LEU A 19 -17.42 -73.99 -25.54
C LEU A 19 -17.85 -74.09 -27.01
N SER A 20 -17.86 -72.95 -27.70
CA SER A 20 -17.88 -72.82 -29.18
C SER A 20 -17.46 -71.36 -29.51
N ASN A 21 -16.29 -71.03 -30.09
CA ASN A 21 -15.77 -71.34 -31.45
C ASN A 21 -16.86 -71.09 -32.52
N VAL A 22 -16.82 -70.12 -33.46
CA VAL A 22 -15.96 -69.93 -34.67
C VAL A 22 -16.43 -68.60 -35.33
N SER A 23 -15.68 -67.71 -36.02
CA SER A 23 -14.23 -67.43 -36.19
C SER A 23 -13.99 -66.05 -36.86
N LEU A 24 -12.74 -65.74 -37.24
CA LEU A 24 -12.25 -64.61 -38.07
C LEU A 24 -12.98 -64.42 -39.43
N TRP A 25 -13.06 -63.18 -39.93
CA TRP A 25 -12.51 -62.74 -41.24
C TRP A 25 -12.34 -61.20 -41.29
N SER A 26 -11.57 -60.72 -42.27
CA SER A 26 -10.93 -59.40 -42.31
C SER A 26 -11.84 -58.19 -42.56
N GLY A 27 -11.57 -57.09 -41.85
CA GLY A 27 -11.95 -55.73 -42.24
C GLY A 27 -10.82 -54.75 -41.89
N VAL A 28 -10.02 -54.34 -42.88
CA VAL A 28 -9.04 -53.26 -42.70
C VAL A 28 -9.82 -51.95 -42.61
N VAL A 29 -9.95 -51.42 -41.39
CA VAL A 29 -10.30 -50.02 -41.18
C VAL A 29 -9.09 -49.38 -40.52
N SER A 30 -8.32 -48.62 -41.30
CA SER A 30 -7.40 -47.63 -40.75
C SER A 30 -8.25 -46.51 -40.15
N GLU A 31 -8.76 -46.71 -38.94
CA GLU A 31 -9.03 -45.59 -38.06
C GLU A 31 -7.68 -44.97 -37.72
N THR A 32 -7.29 -44.00 -38.55
CA THR A 32 -6.43 -42.91 -38.11
C THR A 32 -7.11 -42.28 -36.90
N THR A 33 -6.76 -42.79 -35.72
CA THR A 33 -6.79 -42.05 -34.48
C THR A 33 -5.86 -40.86 -34.68
N SER A 34 -6.40 -39.83 -35.31
CA SER A 34 -5.89 -38.48 -35.21
C SER A 34 -5.86 -38.21 -33.73
N SER A 35 -4.68 -38.40 -33.14
CA SER A 35 -4.33 -37.87 -31.85
C SER A 35 -4.57 -36.37 -31.98
N GLU A 36 -5.78 -35.93 -31.60
CA GLU A 36 -6.02 -34.55 -31.27
C GLU A 36 -4.95 -34.26 -30.25
N ALA A 37 -3.95 -33.50 -30.68
CA ALA A 37 -2.97 -32.93 -29.80
C ALA A 37 -3.77 -32.01 -28.89
N VAL A 38 -4.24 -32.57 -27.77
CA VAL A 38 -4.57 -31.85 -26.55
C VAL A 38 -3.41 -30.91 -26.41
N LYS A 39 -3.65 -29.63 -26.72
CA LYS A 39 -2.64 -28.60 -26.52
C LYS A 39 -2.44 -28.61 -25.03
N THR A 40 -1.40 -29.31 -24.59
CA THR A 40 -0.92 -29.30 -23.21
C THR A 40 -0.46 -27.87 -22.98
N ALA A 41 -1.43 -27.01 -22.66
CA ALA A 41 -1.20 -25.66 -22.21
C ALA A 41 -0.20 -25.83 -21.07
N ARG A 42 1.02 -25.30 -21.24
CA ARG A 42 2.11 -25.50 -20.28
C ARG A 42 1.59 -25.11 -18.91
N VAL A 43 1.30 -26.12 -18.09
CA VAL A 43 0.83 -25.90 -16.73
C VAL A 43 2.05 -25.43 -15.97
N LEU A 44 2.13 -24.11 -15.79
CA LEU A 44 3.20 -23.52 -15.01
C LEU A 44 3.00 -23.97 -13.55
N LEU A 45 4.10 -24.34 -12.89
CA LEU A 45 4.07 -24.55 -11.45
C LEU A 45 3.66 -23.24 -10.77
N SER A 46 2.97 -23.33 -9.63
CA SER A 46 2.54 -22.12 -8.88
C SER A 46 3.72 -21.18 -8.69
N LYS A 47 3.60 -19.95 -9.20
CA LYS A 47 4.64 -18.92 -9.09
C LYS A 47 4.54 -18.07 -7.83
N VAL A 48 3.62 -18.40 -6.93
CA VAL A 48 3.38 -17.70 -5.66
C VAL A 48 3.76 -18.64 -4.51
N PRO A 49 4.42 -18.12 -3.45
CA PRO A 49 4.79 -18.90 -2.27
C PRO A 49 3.57 -19.48 -1.55
N GLU A 50 3.83 -20.48 -0.71
CA GLU A 50 2.86 -20.91 0.29
C GLU A 50 2.59 -19.80 1.32
N VAL A 51 1.32 -19.63 1.71
CA VAL A 51 0.87 -18.64 2.70
C VAL A 51 1.18 -19.13 4.13
N THR A 52 2.48 -19.19 4.44
CA THR A 52 3.01 -19.52 5.76
C THR A 52 3.16 -18.27 6.63
N VAL A 53 3.65 -18.41 7.87
CA VAL A 53 4.02 -17.24 8.71
C VAL A 53 5.09 -16.39 8.02
N TRP A 54 6.06 -17.00 7.33
CA TRP A 54 7.12 -16.28 6.63
C TRP A 54 6.60 -15.38 5.50
N PHE A 55 5.55 -15.81 4.80
CA PHE A 55 4.88 -14.97 3.80
C PHE A 55 4.34 -13.68 4.40
N TRP A 56 3.64 -13.76 5.53
CA TRP A 56 3.10 -12.57 6.21
C TRP A 56 4.21 -11.69 6.80
N VAL A 57 5.27 -12.28 7.36
CA VAL A 57 6.42 -11.53 7.89
C VAL A 57 7.12 -10.76 6.78
N ILE A 58 7.55 -11.39 5.67
CA ILE A 58 8.17 -10.64 4.57
C ILE A 58 7.18 -9.62 3.98
N LYS A 59 5.91 -9.98 3.78
CA LYS A 59 4.92 -9.04 3.21
C LYS A 59 4.81 -7.76 4.05
N ILE A 60 4.77 -7.86 5.39
CA ILE A 60 4.75 -6.69 6.28
C ILE A 60 6.07 -5.90 6.20
N LEU A 61 7.22 -6.58 6.16
CA LEU A 61 8.50 -5.89 5.99
C LEU A 61 8.55 -5.14 4.65
N CYS A 62 8.12 -5.75 3.54
CA CYS A 62 8.04 -5.10 2.24
C CYS A 62 7.06 -3.92 2.24
N THR A 63 5.91 -4.03 2.89
CA THR A 63 4.95 -2.91 3.00
C THR A 63 5.44 -1.80 3.93
N THR A 64 6.49 -2.00 4.72
CA THR A 64 7.12 -0.96 5.55
C THR A 64 8.31 -0.30 4.83
N VAL A 65 9.09 -1.09 4.07
CA VAL A 65 10.11 -0.56 3.14
C VAL A 65 9.46 0.26 2.03
N GLY A 66 8.28 -0.14 1.55
CA GLY A 66 7.57 0.58 0.49
C GLY A 66 7.35 2.06 0.79
N GLU A 67 7.01 2.40 2.04
CA GLU A 67 6.91 3.79 2.52
C GLU A 67 8.31 4.39 2.62
N SER A 68 9.01 4.04 3.70
CA SER A 68 10.29 4.65 4.07
C SER A 68 11.32 4.72 2.93
N PHE A 69 11.39 3.73 2.05
CA PHE A 69 12.34 3.79 0.94
C PHE A 69 11.91 4.74 -0.19
N ALA A 70 10.60 4.92 -0.43
CA ALA A 70 10.09 5.91 -1.36
C ALA A 70 10.39 7.33 -0.86
N ASP A 71 10.04 7.64 0.40
CA ASP A 71 10.26 8.97 1.00
C ASP A 71 11.76 9.29 1.07
N TRP A 72 12.58 8.33 1.52
CA TRP A 72 14.03 8.50 1.57
C TRP A 72 14.62 8.83 0.20
N ILE A 73 14.14 8.15 -0.86
CA ILE A 73 14.57 8.42 -2.24
C ILE A 73 14.11 9.80 -2.69
N ASN A 74 12.86 10.18 -2.44
CA ASN A 74 12.32 11.48 -2.82
C ASN A 74 13.12 12.63 -2.18
N MET A 75 13.36 12.54 -0.87
CA MET A 75 14.14 13.51 -0.09
C MET A 75 15.63 13.52 -0.47
N THR A 76 16.24 12.36 -0.73
CA THR A 76 17.71 12.26 -0.91
C THR A 76 18.18 12.56 -2.33
N LEU A 77 17.43 12.15 -3.35
CA LEU A 77 17.87 12.33 -4.75
C LEU A 77 17.58 13.73 -5.29
N GLY A 78 16.59 14.46 -4.75
CA GLY A 78 16.29 15.84 -5.16
C GLY A 78 15.87 16.02 -6.62
N VAL A 79 15.63 14.91 -7.35
CA VAL A 79 15.20 14.89 -8.77
C VAL A 79 13.70 15.14 -8.95
N GLY A 80 12.96 15.21 -7.84
CA GLY A 80 11.50 15.34 -7.81
C GLY A 80 10.78 14.00 -7.95
N LEU A 81 9.64 13.91 -7.26
CA LEU A 81 8.76 12.75 -7.15
C LEU A 81 8.43 12.11 -8.51
N THR A 82 8.06 12.94 -9.48
CA THR A 82 7.78 12.52 -10.86
C THR A 82 8.96 11.81 -11.55
N GLN A 83 10.21 12.30 -11.44
CA GLN A 83 11.36 11.65 -12.09
C GLN A 83 11.71 10.32 -11.42
N THR A 84 11.68 10.30 -10.08
CA THR A 84 11.83 9.09 -9.27
C THR A 84 10.83 8.02 -9.70
N SER A 85 9.55 8.38 -9.81
CA SER A 85 8.47 7.46 -10.20
C SER A 85 8.67 6.87 -11.60
N VAL A 86 9.16 7.66 -12.58
CA VAL A 86 9.51 7.14 -13.91
C VAL A 86 10.63 6.10 -13.84
N ILE A 87 11.70 6.38 -13.08
CA ILE A 87 12.82 5.44 -12.91
C ILE A 87 12.33 4.13 -12.28
N PHE A 88 11.57 4.21 -11.18
CA PHE A 88 11.04 3.03 -10.50
C PHE A 88 10.03 2.26 -11.36
N THR A 89 9.21 2.94 -12.16
CA THR A 89 8.32 2.30 -13.14
C THR A 89 9.09 1.49 -14.18
N VAL A 90 10.21 2.02 -14.70
CA VAL A 90 11.08 1.29 -15.66
C VAL A 90 11.75 0.08 -15.02
N VAL A 91 12.28 0.22 -13.80
CA VAL A 91 12.90 -0.88 -13.04
C VAL A 91 11.86 -1.95 -12.69
N LEU A 92 10.67 -1.56 -12.24
CA LEU A 92 9.53 -2.44 -12.00
C LEU A 92 9.15 -3.20 -13.28
N ALA A 93 9.01 -2.52 -14.42
CA ALA A 93 8.68 -3.17 -15.69
C ALA A 93 9.72 -4.21 -16.10
N ALA A 94 11.02 -3.93 -15.90
CA ALA A 94 12.10 -4.87 -16.19
C ALA A 94 12.06 -6.11 -15.26
N VAL A 95 11.91 -5.91 -13.94
CA VAL A 95 11.86 -7.02 -12.97
C VAL A 95 10.55 -7.81 -13.08
N LEU A 96 9.42 -7.16 -13.33
CA LEU A 96 8.16 -7.83 -13.62
C LEU A 96 8.26 -8.64 -14.92
N GLY A 97 8.91 -8.11 -15.95
CA GLY A 97 9.24 -8.87 -17.16
C GLY A 97 10.09 -10.12 -16.88
N TRP A 98 11.08 -10.01 -15.99
CA TRP A 98 11.85 -11.16 -15.52
C TRP A 98 10.96 -12.17 -14.79
N GLN A 99 10.15 -11.75 -13.82
CA GLN A 99 9.21 -12.60 -13.08
C GLN A 99 8.22 -13.33 -14.00
N LEU A 100 7.64 -12.63 -14.98
CA LEU A 100 6.73 -13.21 -15.98
C LEU A 100 7.40 -14.25 -16.89
N SER A 101 8.72 -14.14 -17.10
CA SER A 101 9.49 -15.08 -17.93
C SER A 101 9.90 -16.38 -17.21
N LEU A 102 9.87 -16.41 -15.88
CA LEU A 102 10.19 -17.60 -15.08
C LEU A 102 9.03 -18.60 -15.07
N ASP A 103 9.29 -19.88 -15.39
CA ASP A 103 8.25 -20.94 -15.39
C ASP A 103 7.96 -21.56 -14.01
N ARG A 104 8.57 -21.03 -12.92
CA ARG A 104 8.44 -21.53 -11.54
C ARG A 104 8.61 -20.41 -10.52
N TYR A 105 8.14 -20.63 -9.28
CA TYR A 105 8.46 -19.74 -8.16
C TYR A 105 9.98 -19.67 -7.90
N VAL A 106 10.50 -18.44 -7.79
CA VAL A 106 11.87 -18.12 -7.37
C VAL A 106 11.77 -17.05 -6.29
N PRO A 107 12.09 -17.35 -5.02
CA PRO A 107 11.85 -16.43 -3.90
C PRO A 107 12.44 -15.03 -4.12
N PHE A 108 13.69 -14.96 -4.58
CA PHE A 108 14.38 -13.69 -4.81
C PHE A 108 13.63 -12.79 -5.82
N VAL A 109 13.25 -13.31 -6.98
CA VAL A 109 12.64 -12.50 -8.05
C VAL A 109 11.20 -12.11 -7.68
N TYR A 110 10.45 -13.01 -7.04
CA TYR A 110 9.11 -12.71 -6.54
C TYR A 110 9.15 -11.61 -5.48
N TRP A 111 9.98 -11.73 -4.44
CA TRP A 111 10.05 -10.74 -3.37
C TRP A 111 10.65 -9.41 -3.83
N LEU A 112 11.62 -9.42 -4.75
CA LEU A 112 12.10 -8.19 -5.41
C LEU A 112 10.97 -7.50 -6.20
N THR A 113 10.14 -8.26 -6.92
CA THR A 113 8.95 -7.72 -7.60
C THR A 113 7.98 -7.10 -6.59
N VAL A 114 7.75 -7.74 -5.43
CA VAL A 114 6.88 -7.22 -4.37
C VAL A 114 7.43 -5.94 -3.73
N VAL A 115 8.76 -5.80 -3.54
CA VAL A 115 9.39 -4.57 -3.03
C VAL A 115 9.32 -3.43 -4.05
N LEU A 116 9.54 -3.71 -5.34
CA LEU A 116 9.39 -2.69 -6.37
C LEU A 116 7.93 -2.24 -6.52
N LEU A 117 6.98 -3.18 -6.44
CA LEU A 117 5.55 -2.86 -6.43
C LEU A 117 5.12 -2.05 -5.19
N SER A 118 5.75 -2.25 -4.03
CA SER A 118 5.45 -1.44 -2.85
C SER A 118 5.91 -0.01 -3.06
N VAL A 119 7.19 0.20 -3.43
CA VAL A 119 7.79 1.53 -3.64
C VAL A 119 7.09 2.29 -4.78
N THR A 120 6.83 1.63 -5.91
CA THR A 120 6.10 2.28 -7.03
C THR A 120 4.64 2.56 -6.68
N GLY A 121 4.03 1.76 -5.81
CA GLY A 121 2.67 1.98 -5.31
C GLY A 121 2.54 3.21 -4.41
N THR A 122 3.55 3.47 -3.55
CA THR A 122 3.70 4.75 -2.82
C THR A 122 3.77 5.89 -3.81
N LEU A 123 4.82 5.93 -4.64
CA LEU A 123 5.11 7.02 -5.57
C LEU A 123 3.96 7.38 -6.53
N TYR A 124 3.07 6.45 -6.86
CA TYR A 124 1.86 6.74 -7.65
C TYR A 124 0.73 7.40 -6.83
N THR A 125 0.64 7.08 -5.54
CA THR A 125 -0.27 7.73 -4.60
C THR A 125 0.21 9.14 -4.31
N ASP A 126 1.47 9.30 -3.93
CA ASP A 126 2.14 10.56 -3.61
C ASP A 126 2.02 11.55 -4.78
N ILE A 127 2.19 11.09 -6.03
CA ILE A 127 2.00 11.96 -7.21
C ILE A 127 0.55 12.47 -7.31
N LEU A 128 -0.43 11.66 -6.92
CA LEU A 128 -1.83 12.08 -6.92
C LEU A 128 -2.11 13.04 -5.75
N THR A 129 -1.66 12.73 -4.53
CA THR A 129 -2.01 13.48 -3.32
C THR A 129 -1.22 14.76 -3.17
N ASP A 130 0.08 14.69 -3.45
CA ASP A 130 1.05 15.72 -3.10
C ASP A 130 1.27 16.61 -4.34
N ASP A 131 1.95 16.10 -5.37
CA ASP A 131 2.24 16.84 -6.63
C ASP A 131 0.94 17.40 -7.27
N LEU A 132 -0.15 16.62 -7.30
CA LEU A 132 -1.42 16.98 -7.94
C LEU A 132 -2.52 17.47 -6.97
N GLY A 133 -2.33 17.43 -5.65
CA GLY A 133 -3.30 17.94 -4.67
C GLY A 133 -4.64 17.18 -4.61
N VAL A 134 -4.71 15.92 -5.07
CA VAL A 134 -5.96 15.14 -5.09
C VAL A 134 -6.28 14.66 -3.66
N PRO A 135 -7.47 14.99 -3.10
CA PRO A 135 -7.80 14.61 -1.73
C PRO A 135 -7.69 13.10 -1.47
N LEU A 136 -7.01 12.73 -0.37
CA LEU A 136 -6.79 11.33 0.06
C LEU A 136 -8.07 10.46 0.08
N ALA A 137 -9.20 11.04 0.48
CA ALA A 137 -10.51 10.38 0.44
C ALA A 137 -10.95 9.99 -0.98
N LEU A 138 -10.67 10.85 -1.97
CA LEU A 138 -10.95 10.61 -3.38
C LEU A 138 -9.97 9.59 -3.96
N SER A 139 -8.67 9.75 -3.71
CA SER A 139 -7.62 8.79 -4.15
C SER A 139 -7.91 7.38 -3.63
N THR A 140 -8.20 7.23 -2.34
CA THR A 140 -8.60 5.96 -1.72
C THR A 140 -9.85 5.38 -2.38
N SER A 141 -10.90 6.20 -2.60
CA SER A 141 -12.15 5.75 -3.23
C SER A 141 -11.94 5.28 -4.67
N VAL A 142 -11.10 5.99 -5.44
CA VAL A 142 -10.76 5.66 -6.82
C VAL A 142 -9.94 4.35 -6.88
N PHE A 143 -8.89 4.21 -6.06
CA PHE A 143 -8.11 2.96 -6.03
C PHE A 143 -8.96 1.77 -5.55
N ALA A 144 -9.89 1.96 -4.61
CA ALA A 144 -10.82 0.92 -4.18
C ALA A 144 -11.77 0.49 -5.32
N ALA A 145 -12.29 1.45 -6.08
CA ALA A 145 -13.11 1.17 -7.25
C ALA A 145 -12.31 0.45 -8.36
N ILE A 146 -11.09 0.88 -8.65
CA ILE A 146 -10.20 0.21 -9.61
C ILE A 146 -9.90 -1.23 -9.16
N LEU A 147 -9.59 -1.45 -7.88
CA LEU A 147 -9.33 -2.78 -7.34
C LEU A 147 -10.57 -3.69 -7.46
N ALA A 148 -11.76 -3.17 -7.18
CA ALA A 148 -13.02 -3.89 -7.37
C ALA A 148 -13.26 -4.25 -8.85
N ILE A 149 -12.93 -3.36 -9.79
CA ILE A 149 -12.98 -3.62 -11.23
C ILE A 149 -11.97 -4.71 -11.63
N VAL A 150 -10.73 -4.65 -11.12
CA VAL A 150 -9.69 -5.67 -11.40
C VAL A 150 -10.14 -7.05 -10.91
N PHE A 151 -10.64 -7.16 -9.68
CA PHE A 151 -11.22 -8.43 -9.18
C PHE A 151 -12.47 -8.86 -9.96
N GLY A 152 -13.34 -7.93 -10.34
CA GLY A 152 -14.55 -8.22 -11.12
C GLY A 152 -14.22 -8.80 -12.50
N VAL A 153 -13.30 -8.17 -13.23
CA VAL A 153 -12.83 -8.62 -14.54
C VAL A 153 -12.07 -9.94 -14.43
N TRP A 154 -11.18 -10.08 -13.45
CA TRP A 154 -10.46 -11.34 -13.21
C TRP A 154 -11.44 -12.49 -12.90
N PHE A 155 -12.41 -12.29 -12.01
CA PHE A 155 -13.42 -13.30 -11.70
C PHE A 155 -14.35 -13.61 -12.89
N ALA A 156 -14.70 -12.62 -13.70
CA ALA A 156 -15.50 -12.83 -14.91
C ALA A 156 -14.77 -13.70 -15.95
N ARG A 157 -13.44 -13.52 -16.09
CA ARG A 157 -12.60 -14.22 -17.07
C ARG A 157 -12.14 -15.59 -16.61
N GLU A 158 -11.74 -15.72 -15.35
CA GLU A 158 -11.06 -16.92 -14.82
C GLU A 158 -11.90 -17.70 -13.80
N ARG A 159 -13.04 -17.14 -13.33
CA ARG A 159 -13.98 -17.74 -12.37
C ARG A 159 -13.36 -18.15 -11.03
N THR A 160 -12.17 -17.61 -10.73
CA THR A 160 -11.43 -17.80 -9.49
C THR A 160 -10.62 -16.54 -9.16
N LEU A 161 -10.48 -16.24 -7.86
CA LEU A 161 -9.56 -15.23 -7.32
C LEU A 161 -8.47 -15.91 -6.45
N SER A 162 -8.30 -17.23 -6.58
CA SER A 162 -7.38 -18.03 -5.77
C SER A 162 -5.94 -17.92 -6.27
N ILE A 163 -5.06 -17.40 -5.42
CA ILE A 163 -3.62 -17.28 -5.67
C ILE A 163 -2.92 -18.63 -5.94
N HIS A 164 -3.44 -19.74 -5.39
CA HIS A 164 -2.89 -21.09 -5.63
C HIS A 164 -3.10 -21.60 -7.06
N SER A 165 -3.80 -20.84 -7.91
CA SER A 165 -4.16 -21.24 -9.28
C SER A 165 -3.54 -20.34 -10.36
N ILE A 166 -2.49 -19.59 -10.02
CA ILE A 166 -1.71 -18.73 -10.93
C ILE A 166 -0.74 -19.61 -11.74
N VAL A 167 -1.31 -20.28 -12.75
CA VAL A 167 -0.62 -21.23 -13.66
C VAL A 167 -0.65 -20.77 -15.13
N THR A 168 -1.23 -19.61 -15.41
CA THR A 168 -1.35 -19.01 -16.75
C THR A 168 -0.95 -17.54 -16.74
N ARG A 169 -0.39 -17.03 -17.84
CA ARG A 169 0.03 -15.63 -17.97
C ARG A 169 -1.11 -14.61 -17.71
N PRO A 170 -2.37 -14.80 -18.18
CA PRO A 170 -3.45 -13.88 -17.85
C PRO A 170 -3.74 -13.79 -16.35
N ARG A 171 -3.75 -14.92 -15.62
CA ARG A 171 -3.92 -14.94 -14.16
C ARG A 171 -2.77 -14.25 -13.44
N GLU A 172 -1.56 -14.44 -13.91
CA GLU A 172 -0.37 -13.80 -13.36
C GLU A 172 -0.41 -12.28 -13.56
N LEU A 173 -0.84 -11.79 -14.73
CA LEU A 173 -1.04 -10.37 -14.98
C LEU A 173 -2.16 -9.77 -14.11
N TYR A 174 -3.31 -10.45 -13.96
CA TYR A 174 -4.36 -9.99 -13.05
C TYR A 174 -3.90 -9.97 -11.60
N TYR A 175 -3.12 -10.96 -11.17
CA TYR A 175 -2.53 -11.01 -9.84
C TYR A 175 -1.57 -9.82 -9.61
N TRP A 176 -0.61 -9.58 -10.49
CA TRP A 176 0.34 -8.47 -10.33
C TRP A 176 -0.33 -7.09 -10.43
N LEU A 177 -1.33 -6.93 -11.30
CA LEU A 177 -2.14 -5.72 -11.37
C LEU A 177 -2.94 -5.50 -10.08
N ALA A 178 -3.58 -6.53 -9.54
CA ALA A 178 -4.27 -6.45 -8.26
C ALA A 178 -3.29 -6.05 -7.15
N VAL A 179 -2.10 -6.69 -7.09
CA VAL A 179 -1.06 -6.35 -6.11
C VAL A 179 -0.64 -4.88 -6.23
N LEU A 180 -0.35 -4.36 -7.42
CA LEU A 180 -0.03 -2.94 -7.64
C LEU A 180 -1.13 -2.02 -7.11
N VAL A 181 -2.39 -2.28 -7.47
CA VAL A 181 -3.52 -1.43 -7.02
C VAL A 181 -3.75 -1.56 -5.51
N THR A 182 -3.51 -2.73 -4.89
CA THR A 182 -3.55 -2.85 -3.42
C THR A 182 -2.43 -2.09 -2.71
N PHE A 183 -1.28 -1.87 -3.36
CA PHE A 183 -0.20 -1.07 -2.79
C PHE A 183 -0.57 0.42 -2.78
N ALA A 184 -1.03 0.96 -3.91
CA ALA A 184 -1.48 2.36 -3.99
C ALA A 184 -2.72 2.64 -3.12
N LEU A 185 -3.74 1.75 -3.15
CA LEU A 185 -4.89 1.84 -2.26
C LEU A 185 -4.48 1.86 -0.79
N GLY A 186 -3.47 1.07 -0.43
CA GLY A 186 -3.09 0.90 0.96
C GLY A 186 -2.21 2.03 1.52
N THR A 187 -1.44 2.73 0.69
CA THR A 187 -0.82 4.03 1.06
C THR A 187 -1.94 5.03 1.27
N ALA A 188 -2.73 5.33 0.23
CA ALA A 188 -3.80 6.32 0.30
C ALA A 188 -4.75 6.12 1.50
N ALA A 189 -5.07 4.86 1.83
CA ALA A 189 -5.90 4.53 2.99
C ALA A 189 -5.18 4.68 4.34
N GLY A 190 -3.86 4.47 4.43
CA GLY A 190 -3.03 4.71 5.60
C GLY A 190 -3.03 6.19 5.96
N ASP A 191 -2.52 7.03 5.06
CA ASP A 191 -2.41 8.48 5.21
C ASP A 191 -3.81 9.12 5.38
N TRP A 192 -4.85 8.59 4.69
CA TRP A 192 -6.21 9.03 4.94
C TRP A 192 -6.69 8.74 6.37
N ILE A 193 -6.32 7.60 6.98
CA ILE A 193 -6.65 7.35 8.40
C ILE A 193 -5.95 8.39 9.29
N LEU A 194 -4.68 8.73 9.04
CA LEU A 194 -3.95 9.73 9.83
C LEU A 194 -4.61 11.11 9.70
N ALA A 195 -4.85 11.57 8.47
CA ALA A 195 -5.50 12.84 8.17
C ALA A 195 -6.95 12.92 8.71
N LEU A 196 -7.71 11.82 8.62
CA LEU A 196 -9.11 11.75 9.06
C LEU A 196 -9.28 11.68 10.58
N THR A 197 -8.29 11.18 11.33
CA THR A 197 -8.43 10.91 12.78
C THR A 197 -7.49 11.74 13.67
N GLY A 198 -6.49 12.40 13.08
CA GLY A 198 -5.43 13.10 13.83
C GLY A 198 -4.62 12.19 14.75
N TRP A 199 -4.69 10.87 14.57
CA TRP A 199 -3.91 9.89 15.33
C TRP A 199 -2.44 9.93 14.89
N GLY A 200 -1.52 9.72 15.83
CA GLY A 200 -0.11 9.52 15.46
C GLY A 200 0.08 8.20 14.68
N PRO A 201 1.10 8.07 13.82
CA PRO A 201 1.25 6.89 12.97
C PRO A 201 1.27 5.57 13.78
N GLY A 202 2.01 5.54 14.90
CA GLY A 202 2.09 4.37 15.78
C GLY A 202 0.77 3.97 16.43
N THR A 203 -0.11 4.93 16.76
CA THR A 203 -1.49 4.61 17.21
C THR A 203 -2.36 4.14 16.05
N SER A 204 -2.15 4.68 14.84
CA SER A 204 -2.91 4.32 13.65
C SER A 204 -2.69 2.86 13.24
N VAL A 205 -1.50 2.29 13.45
CA VAL A 205 -1.18 0.85 13.23
C VAL A 205 -2.18 -0.10 13.93
N LEU A 206 -2.75 0.29 15.08
CA LEU A 206 -3.68 -0.56 15.84
C LEU A 206 -4.96 -0.89 15.06
N LEU A 207 -5.42 0.00 14.17
CA LEU A 207 -6.63 -0.20 13.39
C LEU A 207 -6.48 -1.33 12.36
N PRO A 208 -5.57 -1.27 11.37
CA PRO A 208 -5.39 -2.36 10.41
C PRO A 208 -4.90 -3.65 11.09
N ALA A 209 -4.11 -3.56 12.17
CA ALA A 209 -3.72 -4.74 12.94
C ALA A 209 -4.92 -5.44 13.59
N GLY A 210 -5.82 -4.68 14.23
CA GLY A 210 -7.07 -5.20 14.81
C GLY A 210 -8.00 -5.80 13.76
N LEU A 211 -8.08 -5.19 12.58
CA LEU A 211 -8.87 -5.72 11.45
C LEU A 211 -8.28 -7.02 10.89
N ILE A 212 -6.95 -7.13 10.78
CA ILE A 212 -6.28 -8.39 10.40
C ILE A 212 -6.59 -9.49 11.44
N VAL A 213 -6.55 -9.18 12.73
CA VAL A 213 -6.94 -10.14 13.79
C VAL A 213 -8.42 -10.57 13.65
N ALA A 214 -9.33 -9.62 13.39
CA ALA A 214 -10.74 -9.92 13.13
C ALA A 214 -10.92 -10.83 11.90
N ILE A 215 -10.14 -10.63 10.84
CA ILE A 215 -10.15 -11.49 9.65
C ILE A 215 -9.59 -12.88 9.94
N VAL A 216 -8.52 -13.00 10.74
CA VAL A 216 -7.98 -14.30 11.16
C VAL A 216 -9.00 -15.05 12.02
N ILE A 217 -9.70 -14.37 12.93
CA ILE A 217 -10.82 -14.95 13.70
C ILE A 217 -11.93 -15.40 12.74
N GLY A 218 -12.34 -14.56 11.79
CA GLY A 218 -13.37 -14.90 10.81
C GLY A 218 -13.02 -16.13 9.97
N TRP A 219 -11.79 -16.21 9.48
CA TRP A 219 -11.26 -17.36 8.76
C TRP A 219 -11.25 -18.63 9.62
N ARG A 220 -10.78 -18.57 10.88
CA ARG A 220 -10.85 -19.69 11.83
C ARG A 220 -12.29 -20.13 12.12
N LEU A 221 -13.23 -19.19 12.12
CA LEU A 221 -14.67 -19.44 12.24
C LEU A 221 -15.34 -19.93 10.95
N GLY A 222 -14.60 -20.14 9.86
CA GLY A 222 -15.09 -20.75 8.62
C GLY A 222 -15.52 -19.74 7.55
N ALA A 223 -14.98 -18.52 7.56
CA ALA A 223 -15.13 -17.58 6.46
C ALA A 223 -14.43 -18.08 5.19
N ASN A 224 -14.84 -17.56 4.04
CA ASN A 224 -14.24 -17.92 2.75
C ASN A 224 -12.74 -17.58 2.75
N ALA A 225 -11.89 -18.58 2.49
CA ALA A 225 -10.44 -18.44 2.59
C ALA A 225 -9.85 -17.44 1.57
N VAL A 226 -10.41 -17.36 0.36
CA VAL A 226 -9.93 -16.44 -0.69
C VAL A 226 -10.26 -14.99 -0.34
N LEU A 227 -11.49 -14.74 0.11
CA LEU A 227 -11.88 -13.41 0.60
C LEU A 227 -11.04 -12.99 1.82
N SER A 228 -10.87 -13.89 2.79
CA SER A 228 -10.12 -13.62 4.02
C SER A 228 -8.64 -13.32 3.71
N PHE A 229 -8.05 -14.06 2.76
CA PHE A 229 -6.71 -13.77 2.25
C PHE A 229 -6.63 -12.35 1.66
N TRP A 230 -7.51 -11.99 0.73
CA TRP A 230 -7.45 -10.68 0.07
C TRP A 230 -7.70 -9.51 1.04
N LEU A 231 -8.66 -9.64 1.97
CA LEU A 231 -8.90 -8.62 2.99
C LEU A 231 -7.66 -8.42 3.88
N ALA A 232 -7.05 -9.50 4.38
CA ALA A 232 -5.82 -9.40 5.16
C ALA A 232 -4.66 -8.84 4.33
N TYR A 233 -4.51 -9.27 3.07
CA TYR A 233 -3.47 -8.80 2.15
C TYR A 233 -3.56 -7.29 1.91
N ILE A 234 -4.76 -6.77 1.65
CA ILE A 234 -5.01 -5.33 1.48
C ILE A 234 -4.60 -4.58 2.76
N LEU A 235 -5.06 -5.04 3.93
CA LEU A 235 -4.78 -4.37 5.22
C LEU A 235 -3.32 -4.42 5.67
N THR A 236 -2.49 -5.36 5.16
CA THR A 236 -1.04 -5.32 5.46
C THR A 236 -0.33 -4.08 4.91
N ARG A 237 -0.92 -3.38 3.93
CA ARG A 237 -0.31 -2.16 3.37
C ARG A 237 -0.50 -0.92 4.26
N PRO A 238 -1.72 -0.49 4.65
CA PRO A 238 -1.87 0.62 5.60
C PRO A 238 -1.26 0.29 6.98
N LEU A 239 -1.17 -1.00 7.36
CA LEU A 239 -0.36 -1.39 8.52
C LEU A 239 1.14 -1.08 8.32
N GLY A 240 1.67 -1.35 7.13
CA GLY A 240 3.07 -1.16 6.80
C GLY A 240 3.47 0.31 6.60
N ALA A 241 2.60 1.11 5.97
CA ALA A 241 2.78 2.56 5.81
C ALA A 241 2.89 3.24 7.18
N ASN A 242 1.82 3.18 7.98
CA ASN A 242 1.76 3.72 9.34
C ASN A 242 2.89 3.22 10.26
N LEU A 243 3.43 2.02 10.02
CA LEU A 243 4.59 1.46 10.73
C LEU A 243 5.92 2.05 10.23
N GLY A 244 6.04 2.33 8.93
CA GLY A 244 7.19 3.00 8.32
C GLY A 244 7.32 4.41 8.87
N ASP A 245 6.24 5.19 8.79
CA ASP A 245 6.12 6.55 9.31
C ASP A 245 6.45 6.60 10.79
N TRP A 246 5.84 5.71 11.60
CA TRP A 246 6.08 5.68 13.04
C TRP A 246 7.55 5.43 13.39
N LEU A 247 8.26 4.64 12.61
CA LEU A 247 9.68 4.36 12.83
C LEU A 247 10.58 5.45 12.25
N GLY A 248 10.24 5.98 11.08
CA GLY A 248 11.04 6.93 10.31
C GLY A 248 10.93 8.38 10.78
N PHE A 249 9.72 8.85 11.07
CA PHE A 249 9.43 10.26 11.36
C PHE A 249 10.00 10.71 12.72
N PRO A 250 10.33 12.00 12.87
CA PRO A 250 10.78 12.56 14.14
C PRO A 250 9.65 12.66 15.19
N SER A 251 10.02 12.98 16.44
CA SER A 251 9.14 12.88 17.62
C SER A 251 8.07 13.96 17.71
N ASP A 252 8.30 15.10 17.05
CA ASP A 252 7.33 16.17 16.78
C ASP A 252 6.13 15.66 15.96
N GLN A 253 6.39 14.90 14.90
CA GLN A 253 5.39 14.20 14.07
C GLN A 253 4.87 12.90 14.74
N ARG A 254 5.19 12.67 16.01
CA ARG A 254 4.82 11.48 16.82
C ARG A 254 5.44 10.16 16.33
N GLY A 255 6.55 10.22 15.59
CA GLY A 255 7.38 9.06 15.26
C GLY A 255 8.44 8.76 16.33
N LEU A 256 9.23 7.71 16.12
CA LEU A 256 10.33 7.28 17.00
C LEU A 256 11.68 7.96 16.68
N GLY A 257 11.78 8.67 15.56
CA GLY A 257 12.99 9.40 15.16
C GLY A 257 14.18 8.52 14.77
N LEU A 258 13.97 7.29 14.29
CA LEU A 258 15.10 6.47 13.78
C LEU A 258 15.66 7.02 12.47
N GLY A 259 14.87 7.84 11.75
CA GLY A 259 15.21 8.38 10.45
C GLY A 259 14.87 7.39 9.34
N VAL A 260 14.17 7.91 8.33
CA VAL A 260 13.64 7.16 7.18
C VAL A 260 14.70 6.27 6.50
N ALA A 261 15.93 6.77 6.35
CA ALA A 261 17.07 6.06 5.76
C ALA A 261 17.48 4.79 6.55
N LEU A 262 17.55 4.91 7.89
CA LEU A 262 17.98 3.82 8.76
C LEU A 262 16.89 2.75 8.88
N THR A 263 15.63 3.18 9.00
CA THR A 263 14.45 2.30 8.94
C THR A 263 14.46 1.47 7.65
N SER A 264 14.62 2.12 6.49
CA SER A 264 14.72 1.45 5.19
C SER A 264 15.84 0.39 5.17
N ALA A 265 17.04 0.75 5.64
CA ALA A 265 18.20 -0.14 5.64
C ALA A 265 18.01 -1.38 6.56
N ILE A 266 17.42 -1.20 7.74
CA ILE A 266 17.12 -2.29 8.68
C ILE A 266 16.14 -3.28 8.04
N PHE A 267 15.04 -2.79 7.49
CA PHE A 267 14.01 -3.65 6.91
C PHE A 267 14.47 -4.32 5.61
N LEU A 268 15.20 -3.63 4.73
CA LEU A 268 15.80 -4.23 3.53
C LEU A 268 16.77 -5.37 3.91
N THR A 269 17.57 -5.19 4.96
CA THR A 269 18.47 -6.23 5.48
C THR A 269 17.68 -7.42 6.03
N ALA A 270 16.59 -7.18 6.76
CA ALA A 270 15.70 -8.23 7.26
C ALA A 270 15.02 -9.01 6.13
N ILE A 271 14.49 -8.33 5.11
CA ILE A 271 13.92 -8.96 3.91
C ILE A 271 14.98 -9.84 3.24
N LEU A 272 16.17 -9.31 2.97
CA LEU A 272 17.25 -10.06 2.33
C LEU A 272 17.65 -11.31 3.13
N ALA A 273 17.71 -11.21 4.46
CA ALA A 273 18.02 -12.34 5.33
C ALA A 273 16.94 -13.44 5.25
N ILE A 274 15.65 -13.09 5.29
CA ILE A 274 14.57 -14.08 5.19
C ILE A 274 14.47 -14.63 3.75
N VAL A 275 14.65 -13.82 2.71
CA VAL A 275 14.70 -14.28 1.31
C VAL A 275 15.85 -15.27 1.11
N LEU A 276 17.03 -15.04 1.69
CA LEU A 276 18.16 -15.98 1.64
C LEU A 276 17.86 -17.27 2.42
N TYR A 277 17.21 -17.17 3.58
CA TYR A 277 16.75 -18.31 4.36
C TYR A 277 15.72 -19.17 3.59
N LEU A 278 14.71 -18.56 2.98
CA LEU A 278 13.70 -19.25 2.16
C LEU A 278 14.32 -19.85 0.89
N THR A 279 15.24 -19.13 0.24
CA THR A 279 15.98 -19.65 -0.93
C THR A 279 16.78 -20.93 -0.60
N ARG A 280 17.32 -21.03 0.62
CA ARG A 280 18.03 -22.25 1.08
C ARG A 280 17.09 -23.35 1.58
N THR A 281 16.09 -23.01 2.38
CA THR A 281 15.21 -24.00 3.05
C THR A 281 14.07 -24.49 2.17
N ARG A 282 13.63 -23.68 1.19
CA ARG A 282 12.43 -23.90 0.37
C ARG A 282 11.14 -24.08 1.19
N ALA A 283 11.11 -23.56 2.43
CA ALA A 283 9.98 -23.68 3.35
C ALA A 283 8.71 -22.91 2.91
N ASP A 284 8.76 -22.25 1.77
CA ASP A 284 7.71 -21.49 1.09
C ASP A 284 7.33 -22.08 -0.29
N VAL A 285 7.91 -23.22 -0.69
CA VAL A 285 7.62 -23.91 -1.95
C VAL A 285 6.49 -24.91 -1.75
N ILE A 286 5.40 -24.73 -2.50
CA ILE A 286 4.26 -25.67 -2.50
C ILE A 286 4.70 -27.01 -3.13
N GLU A 287 4.79 -28.07 -2.33
CA GLU A 287 5.06 -29.43 -2.83
C GLU A 287 3.88 -30.02 -3.62
N GLU A 288 4.18 -30.83 -4.65
CA GLU A 288 3.17 -31.55 -5.45
C GLU A 288 2.32 -32.51 -4.62
N SER A 289 2.86 -32.99 -3.49
CA SER A 289 2.20 -33.89 -2.53
C SER A 289 0.89 -33.32 -1.96
N ASP A 290 0.84 -32.00 -1.73
CA ASP A 290 -0.32 -31.34 -1.11
C ASP A 290 -1.37 -30.86 -2.14
N GLN A 291 -1.04 -30.84 -3.44
CA GLN A 291 -2.02 -30.60 -4.51
C GLN A 291 -3.00 -31.76 -4.69
N ASN A 292 -2.55 -32.99 -4.39
CA ASN A 292 -3.31 -34.21 -4.67
C ASN A 292 -4.10 -34.75 -3.45
N ARG A 293 -4.07 -34.03 -2.31
CA ARG A 293 -4.98 -34.31 -1.20
C ARG A 293 -6.39 -33.84 -1.58
N PRO A 294 -7.42 -34.71 -1.58
CA PRO A 294 -8.79 -34.26 -1.70
C PRO A 294 -9.14 -33.46 -0.44
N ARG A 295 -9.03 -32.13 -0.51
CA ARG A 295 -9.49 -31.22 0.55
C ARG A 295 -11.02 -31.21 0.57
N THR A 296 -11.61 -32.29 1.10
CA THR A 296 -13.03 -32.44 1.46
C THR A 296 -13.42 -31.59 2.67
N ALA A 297 -12.94 -30.34 2.70
CA ALA A 297 -13.60 -29.28 3.44
C ALA A 297 -14.91 -28.98 2.70
N ALA A 298 -15.98 -29.68 3.08
CA ALA A 298 -17.32 -29.42 2.58
C ALA A 298 -17.63 -27.92 2.79
N LYS A 299 -17.73 -27.18 1.69
CA LYS A 299 -18.00 -25.74 1.71
C LYS A 299 -19.41 -25.52 2.25
N ASN A 300 -19.53 -25.35 3.56
CA ASN A 300 -20.78 -25.00 4.21
C ASN A 300 -21.15 -23.57 3.81
N ALA A 301 -21.80 -23.43 2.65
CA ALA A 301 -22.19 -22.14 2.08
C ALA A 301 -23.06 -21.30 3.05
N ALA A 302 -23.82 -21.94 3.93
CA ALA A 302 -24.52 -21.27 5.02
C ALA A 302 -23.56 -20.60 6.01
N ARG A 303 -22.47 -21.28 6.38
CA ARG A 303 -21.41 -20.75 7.26
C ARG A 303 -20.63 -19.64 6.57
N GLU A 304 -20.28 -19.79 5.28
CA GLU A 304 -19.66 -18.71 4.50
C GLU A 304 -20.56 -17.47 4.45
N ARG A 305 -21.88 -17.61 4.24
CA ARG A 305 -22.85 -16.49 4.26
C ARG A 305 -22.95 -15.80 5.61
N ILE A 306 -22.99 -16.57 6.72
CA ILE A 306 -22.97 -16.00 8.07
C ILE A 306 -21.67 -15.19 8.29
N MET A 307 -20.53 -15.73 7.83
CA MET A 307 -19.25 -15.05 7.96
C MET A 307 -19.06 -13.83 7.04
N LEU A 308 -19.76 -13.78 5.90
CA LEU A 308 -19.91 -12.53 5.13
C LEU A 308 -20.66 -11.46 5.94
N GLY A 309 -21.70 -11.85 6.68
CA GLY A 309 -22.38 -10.97 7.63
C GLY A 309 -21.45 -10.46 8.73
N TYR A 310 -20.59 -11.33 9.29
CA TYR A 310 -19.55 -10.91 10.24
C TYR A 310 -18.58 -9.87 9.66
N TYR A 311 -18.07 -10.07 8.43
CA TYR A 311 -17.21 -9.07 7.79
C TYR A 311 -17.95 -7.76 7.48
N ALA A 312 -19.24 -7.80 7.13
CA ALA A 312 -20.05 -6.60 6.98
C ALA A 312 -20.21 -5.84 8.31
N VAL A 313 -20.44 -6.54 9.43
CA VAL A 313 -20.51 -5.93 10.77
C VAL A 313 -19.17 -5.31 11.16
N VAL A 314 -18.03 -5.99 10.92
CA VAL A 314 -16.69 -5.44 11.16
C VAL A 314 -16.46 -4.18 10.32
N ALA A 315 -16.83 -4.18 9.03
CA ALA A 315 -16.69 -3.01 8.16
C ALA A 315 -17.57 -1.83 8.61
N VAL A 316 -18.82 -2.07 9.01
CA VAL A 316 -19.72 -1.03 9.54
C VAL A 316 -19.19 -0.45 10.86
N ALA A 317 -18.70 -1.31 11.77
CA ALA A 317 -18.09 -0.86 13.02
C ALA A 317 -16.81 -0.04 12.78
N THR A 318 -16.01 -0.40 11.76
CA THR A 318 -14.83 0.36 11.32
C THR A 318 -15.22 1.74 10.80
N GLY A 319 -16.23 1.82 9.92
CA GLY A 319 -16.74 3.10 9.42
C GLY A 319 -17.30 3.99 10.53
N ALA A 320 -18.04 3.41 11.47
CA ALA A 320 -18.56 4.14 12.63
C ALA A 320 -17.43 4.66 13.54
N LEU A 321 -16.37 3.87 13.76
CA LEU A 321 -15.18 4.29 14.52
C LEU A 321 -14.44 5.44 13.82
N LEU A 322 -14.23 5.37 12.51
CA LEU A 322 -13.58 6.42 11.73
C LEU A 322 -14.39 7.72 11.71
N VAL A 323 -15.71 7.63 11.52
CA VAL A 323 -16.61 8.81 11.60
C VAL A 323 -16.63 9.40 13.00
N TRP A 324 -16.64 8.58 14.05
CA TRP A 324 -16.57 9.07 15.43
C TRP A 324 -15.23 9.77 15.73
N ALA A 325 -14.12 9.20 15.25
CA ALA A 325 -12.79 9.77 15.40
C ALA A 325 -12.64 11.11 14.67
N ALA A 326 -13.14 11.20 13.43
CA ALA A 326 -13.12 12.41 12.60
C ALA A 326 -13.94 13.59 13.15
N VAL A 327 -14.84 13.33 14.10
CA VAL A 327 -15.64 14.36 14.80
C VAL A 327 -14.99 14.76 16.13
N GLN A 328 -13.93 14.08 16.58
CA GLN A 328 -13.17 14.51 17.75
C GLN A 328 -12.29 15.72 17.41
N PRO A 329 -12.09 16.68 18.33
CA PRO A 329 -11.13 17.77 18.12
C PRO A 329 -9.70 17.21 18.01
N HIS A 330 -9.08 17.33 16.84
CA HIS A 330 -7.70 16.92 16.61
C HIS A 330 -6.98 17.85 15.62
N SER A 331 -5.75 18.23 15.94
CA SER A 331 -4.84 18.82 14.95
C SER A 331 -4.41 17.74 13.96
N THR A 332 -4.57 17.99 12.65
CA THR A 332 -4.11 17.09 11.60
C THR A 332 -2.58 17.13 11.53
N ALA A 333 -1.91 16.05 11.94
CA ALA A 333 -0.45 15.95 11.92
C ALA A 333 0.15 16.14 10.51
N THR A 334 -0.63 15.84 9.46
CA THR A 334 -0.29 16.00 8.05
C THR A 334 -0.08 17.46 7.60
N ALA A 335 -0.41 18.45 8.44
CA ALA A 335 -0.05 19.84 8.15
C ALA A 335 1.48 20.05 8.09
N SER A 336 2.26 19.19 8.77
CA SER A 336 3.73 19.26 8.83
C SER A 336 4.46 18.63 7.63
N GLU A 337 3.74 18.06 6.66
CA GLU A 337 4.32 17.43 5.45
C GLU A 337 3.94 18.17 4.16
N SER A 338 3.18 19.26 4.27
CA SER A 338 2.74 20.06 3.12
C SER A 338 3.84 20.95 2.50
N GLU A 339 5.01 21.07 3.14
CA GLU A 339 6.07 22.00 2.73
C GLU A 339 6.93 21.56 1.53
N SER A 340 6.85 20.28 1.09
CA SER A 340 7.73 19.78 0.03
C SER A 340 7.03 19.10 -1.16
N GLY A 341 5.92 19.65 -1.63
CA GLY A 341 5.37 19.29 -2.95
C GLY A 341 3.86 19.28 -2.98
N GLY A 342 3.26 20.35 -3.51
CA GLY A 342 1.83 20.40 -3.79
C GLY A 342 1.35 21.81 -4.03
N SER A 343 0.39 21.96 -4.94
CA SER A 343 -0.15 23.28 -5.24
C SER A 343 -0.95 23.79 -4.04
N SER A 344 -0.52 24.94 -3.51
CA SER A 344 -1.23 25.67 -2.45
C SER A 344 -2.74 25.67 -2.69
N VAL A 345 -3.50 25.01 -1.81
CA VAL A 345 -4.90 25.40 -1.60
C VAL A 345 -4.82 26.84 -1.14
N THR A 346 -5.10 27.77 -2.05
CA THR A 346 -4.98 29.19 -1.77
C THR A 346 -6.13 29.55 -0.84
N VAL A 347 -5.88 29.42 0.47
CA VAL A 347 -6.74 29.98 1.50
C VAL A 347 -6.80 31.46 1.20
N SER A 348 -7.90 31.90 0.58
CA SER A 348 -8.10 33.28 0.18
C SER A 348 -9.03 33.91 1.20
N LEU A 349 -8.57 35.01 1.77
CA LEU A 349 -9.40 35.90 2.58
C LEU A 349 -10.63 36.35 1.78
N ALA A 350 -11.75 36.62 2.47
CA ALA A 350 -12.89 37.24 1.82
C ALA A 350 -12.57 38.69 1.41
N PRO A 351 -13.23 39.25 0.39
CA PRO A 351 -12.95 40.61 -0.07
C PRO A 351 -13.13 41.66 1.04
N GLY A 352 -12.01 42.21 1.52
CA GLY A 352 -11.97 43.24 2.57
C GLY A 352 -11.43 42.78 3.93
N GLU A 353 -11.09 41.50 4.11
CA GLU A 353 -10.45 40.98 5.32
C GLU A 353 -8.91 41.13 5.26
N SER A 354 -8.25 41.21 6.43
CA SER A 354 -6.78 41.26 6.55
C SER A 354 -6.27 40.01 7.26
N ALA A 355 -5.17 39.45 6.75
CA ALA A 355 -4.52 38.28 7.36
C ALA A 355 -3.98 38.55 8.78
N THR A 356 -3.78 39.84 9.11
CA THR A 356 -3.22 40.33 10.38
C THR A 356 -4.29 40.74 11.40
N ALA A 357 -5.58 40.70 11.06
CA ALA A 357 -6.64 41.37 11.82
C ALA A 357 -6.74 40.92 13.29
N ASN A 358 -6.40 39.66 13.57
CA ASN A 358 -6.51 39.02 14.88
C ASN A 358 -5.15 38.80 15.57
N PHE A 359 -4.03 39.20 14.95
CA PHE A 359 -2.69 38.98 15.50
C PHE A 359 -2.17 40.15 16.33
N PRO A 360 -1.27 39.91 17.31
CA PRO A 360 -0.67 40.98 18.10
C PRO A 360 0.13 41.93 17.19
N PRO A 361 -0.11 43.26 17.24
CA PRO A 361 0.58 44.22 16.37
C PRO A 361 2.12 44.20 16.51
N ALA A 362 2.65 43.76 17.66
CA ALA A 362 4.08 43.60 17.89
C ALA A 362 4.69 42.50 17.02
N GLU A 363 4.04 41.34 16.92
CA GLU A 363 4.56 40.21 16.11
C GLU A 363 4.39 40.50 14.61
N VAL A 364 3.26 41.10 14.21
CA VAL A 364 3.07 41.58 12.82
C VAL A 364 4.17 42.58 12.44
N ALA A 365 4.54 43.50 13.34
CA ALA A 365 5.65 44.42 13.11
C ALA A 365 7.02 43.71 13.04
N LYS A 366 7.26 42.69 13.88
CA LYS A 366 8.47 41.84 13.86
C LYS A 366 8.66 41.20 12.48
N PHE A 367 7.66 40.47 11.97
CA PHE A 367 7.72 39.82 10.66
C PHE A 367 7.89 40.83 9.53
N ARG A 368 7.16 41.95 9.59
CA ARG A 368 7.23 43.01 8.59
C ARG A 368 8.62 43.64 8.51
N THR A 369 9.30 43.86 9.64
CA THR A 369 10.68 44.35 9.66
C THR A 369 11.62 43.36 8.99
N ILE A 370 11.55 42.07 9.34
CA ILE A 370 12.42 41.05 8.74
C ILE A 370 12.18 40.95 7.23
N ALA A 371 10.93 40.90 6.77
CA ALA A 371 10.59 40.87 5.35
C ALA A 371 11.05 42.14 4.59
N ALA A 372 10.97 43.32 5.22
CA ALA A 372 11.45 44.58 4.64
C ALA A 372 12.99 44.62 4.54
N ASP A 373 13.70 44.12 5.55
CA ASP A 373 15.16 43.99 5.53
C ASP A 373 15.63 43.03 4.43
N THR A 374 14.97 41.87 4.30
CA THR A 374 15.24 40.91 3.22
C THR A 374 15.02 41.55 1.85
N LEU A 375 13.93 42.29 1.65
CA LEU A 375 13.66 42.99 0.39
C LEU A 375 14.68 44.09 0.08
N ALA A 376 15.18 44.80 1.10
CA ALA A 376 16.25 45.76 0.92
C ALA A 376 17.56 45.09 0.45
N LYS A 377 17.86 43.90 0.95
CA LYS A 377 19.03 43.10 0.55
C LYS A 377 18.93 42.54 -0.87
N VAL A 378 17.79 41.96 -1.24
CA VAL A 378 17.50 41.52 -2.62
C VAL A 378 17.70 42.69 -3.60
N ARG A 379 17.14 43.87 -3.29
CA ARG A 379 17.29 45.08 -4.12
C ARG A 379 18.72 45.63 -4.18
N ALA A 380 19.56 45.32 -3.20
CA ALA A 380 20.97 45.67 -3.17
C ALA A 380 21.88 44.63 -3.87
N GLY A 381 21.32 43.49 -4.31
CA GLY A 381 22.08 42.37 -4.85
C GLY A 381 22.83 41.54 -3.79
N ASP A 382 22.55 41.75 -2.50
CA ASP A 382 23.11 40.96 -1.39
C ASP A 382 22.31 39.67 -1.20
N GLN A 383 22.47 38.73 -2.15
CA GLN A 383 21.81 37.43 -2.09
C GLN A 383 22.16 36.67 -0.81
N SER A 384 23.45 36.66 -0.43
CA SER A 384 23.92 35.94 0.74
C SER A 384 23.29 36.43 2.04
N GLY A 385 23.17 37.75 2.21
CA GLY A 385 22.50 38.33 3.36
C GLY A 385 20.98 38.19 3.28
N ALA A 386 20.38 38.14 2.09
CA ALA A 386 18.95 37.94 1.93
C ALA A 386 18.55 36.50 2.33
N THR A 387 19.30 35.49 1.87
CA THR A 387 19.14 34.09 2.30
C THR A 387 19.43 33.90 3.80
N ALA A 388 20.35 34.68 4.38
CA ALA A 388 20.55 34.69 5.84
C ALA A 388 19.35 35.32 6.57
N ARG A 389 18.88 36.51 6.14
CA ARG A 389 17.81 37.26 6.81
C ARG A 389 16.45 36.58 6.69
N ILE A 390 16.19 35.83 5.62
CA ILE A 390 14.93 35.07 5.50
C ILE A 390 14.88 33.86 6.45
N LYS A 391 16.03 33.34 6.89
CA LYS A 391 16.07 32.33 7.97
C LYS A 391 15.61 32.90 9.32
N ASP A 392 15.87 34.19 9.58
CA ASP A 392 15.35 34.86 10.77
C ASP A 392 13.81 34.99 10.70
N LEU A 393 13.21 35.04 9.50
CA LEU A 393 11.75 35.11 9.33
C LEU A 393 11.09 33.76 9.64
N GLU A 394 11.62 32.69 9.04
CA GLU A 394 11.24 31.29 9.31
C GLU A 394 11.28 31.01 10.82
N ALA A 395 12.45 31.13 11.44
CA ALA A 395 12.59 30.85 12.87
C ALA A 395 11.66 31.69 13.75
N ALA A 396 11.45 32.97 13.44
CA ALA A 396 10.54 33.83 14.21
C ALA A 396 9.05 33.49 13.98
N TRP A 397 8.69 32.94 12.82
CA TRP A 397 7.33 32.52 12.50
C TRP A 397 7.00 31.19 13.18
N ASP A 398 7.93 30.23 13.12
CA ASP A 398 7.84 28.91 13.76
C ASP A 398 7.75 29.03 15.30
N ASP A 399 8.61 29.87 15.90
CA ASP A 399 8.62 30.14 17.35
C ASP A 399 7.26 30.72 17.82
N ASP A 400 6.60 31.52 16.97
CA ASP A 400 5.32 32.17 17.26
C ASP A 400 4.09 31.32 16.92
N GLN A 401 4.21 30.32 16.03
CA GLN A 401 3.10 29.49 15.55
C GLN A 401 2.18 28.97 16.66
N PRO A 402 2.67 28.41 17.79
CA PRO A 402 1.81 27.92 18.87
C PRO A 402 0.92 28.99 19.51
N SER A 403 1.28 30.27 19.34
CA SER A 403 0.53 31.41 19.84
C SER A 403 -0.38 32.04 18.77
N LEU A 404 0.07 32.13 17.51
CA LEU A 404 -0.65 32.82 16.44
C LEU A 404 -1.70 31.94 15.75
N GLN A 405 -1.35 30.68 15.42
CA GLN A 405 -2.26 29.78 14.69
C GLN A 405 -3.63 29.58 15.37
N PRO A 406 -3.73 29.48 16.72
CA PRO A 406 -5.03 29.39 17.40
C PRO A 406 -5.84 30.69 17.42
N MET A 407 -5.23 31.85 17.16
CA MET A 407 -5.94 33.15 17.15
C MET A 407 -6.73 33.35 15.85
N ASP A 408 -6.15 32.97 14.72
CA ASP A 408 -6.79 33.02 13.40
C ASP A 408 -6.14 32.04 12.43
N ASN A 409 -6.75 30.86 12.31
CA ASN A 409 -6.25 29.80 11.44
C ASN A 409 -6.31 30.16 9.94
N ILE A 410 -7.19 31.07 9.53
CA ILE A 410 -7.33 31.51 8.13
C ILE A 410 -6.25 32.54 7.82
N GLY A 411 -6.13 33.58 8.64
CA GLY A 411 -5.07 34.59 8.54
C GLY A 411 -3.67 33.97 8.66
N TRP A 412 -3.51 32.97 9.52
CA TRP A 412 -2.25 32.23 9.68
C TRP A 412 -1.91 31.49 8.39
N ALA A 413 -2.80 30.62 7.88
CA ALA A 413 -2.55 29.86 6.65
C ALA A 413 -2.32 30.74 5.39
N VAL A 414 -2.89 31.95 5.36
CA VAL A 414 -2.63 32.95 4.29
C VAL A 414 -1.20 33.49 4.36
N LEU A 415 -0.71 33.84 5.55
CA LEU A 415 0.64 34.37 5.73
C LEU A 415 1.71 33.28 5.62
N ASP A 416 1.43 32.10 6.18
CA ASP A 416 2.25 30.89 6.14
C ASP A 416 2.62 30.54 4.69
N GLY A 417 1.62 30.29 3.84
CA GLY A 417 1.84 30.03 2.42
C GLY A 417 2.46 31.21 1.64
N GLN A 418 2.42 32.45 2.15
CA GLN A 418 3.19 33.56 1.56
C GLN A 418 4.65 33.57 2.00
N ILE A 419 4.94 33.18 3.25
CA ILE A 419 6.29 32.99 3.78
C ILE A 419 6.96 31.83 3.04
N ASP A 420 6.27 30.71 2.78
CA ASP A 420 6.76 29.61 1.94
C ASP A 420 7.18 30.07 0.55
N ASN A 421 6.33 30.86 -0.12
CA ASN A 421 6.61 31.37 -1.45
C ASN A 421 7.86 32.27 -1.46
N VAL A 422 8.08 33.04 -0.39
CA VAL A 422 9.30 33.83 -0.20
C VAL A 422 10.51 32.94 0.09
N LEU A 423 10.41 31.98 1.02
CA LEU A 423 11.49 31.03 1.34
C LEU A 423 11.94 30.26 0.10
N LYS A 424 10.98 29.75 -0.68
CA LYS A 424 11.19 29.05 -1.94
C LYS A 424 11.87 29.91 -3.01
N ALA A 425 11.51 31.19 -3.11
CA ALA A 425 12.16 32.12 -4.04
C ALA A 425 13.63 32.37 -3.66
N LEU A 426 13.90 32.69 -2.38
CA LEU A 426 15.25 33.02 -1.90
C LEU A 426 16.19 31.83 -1.70
N ARG A 427 15.66 30.60 -1.68
CA ARG A 427 16.42 29.34 -1.54
C ARG A 427 16.49 28.55 -2.85
N ALA A 428 15.96 29.08 -3.95
CA ALA A 428 16.08 28.45 -5.26
C ALA A 428 17.55 28.24 -5.66
N SER A 429 17.84 27.15 -6.37
CA SER A 429 19.19 26.84 -6.88
C SER A 429 19.71 27.85 -7.91
N SER A 430 18.81 28.65 -8.51
CA SER A 430 19.10 29.82 -9.32
C SER A 430 18.06 30.91 -8.98
N PRO A 431 18.31 31.75 -7.94
CA PRO A 431 17.36 32.77 -7.52
C PRO A 431 17.08 33.80 -8.63
N ASP A 432 15.83 34.25 -8.72
CA ASP A 432 15.40 35.33 -9.62
C ASP A 432 14.96 36.56 -8.80
N PRO A 433 15.72 37.68 -8.85
CA PRO A 433 15.40 38.89 -8.12
C PRO A 433 14.01 39.49 -8.43
N ALA A 434 13.43 39.21 -9.61
CA ALA A 434 12.06 39.65 -9.92
C ALA A 434 11.03 38.85 -9.11
N THR A 435 11.12 37.52 -9.10
CA THR A 435 10.28 36.61 -8.31
C THR A 435 10.44 36.84 -6.80
N GLU A 436 11.66 37.04 -6.30
CA GLU A 436 11.92 37.39 -4.90
C GLU A 436 11.29 38.74 -4.51
N THR A 437 11.48 39.76 -5.36
CA THR A 437 10.87 41.08 -5.14
C THR A 437 9.35 41.00 -5.14
N GLN A 438 8.76 40.20 -6.02
CA GLN A 438 7.31 40.01 -6.12
C GLN A 438 6.74 39.33 -4.88
N THR A 439 7.31 38.20 -4.47
CA THR A 439 6.84 37.42 -3.30
C THR A 439 6.99 38.22 -2.00
N LEU A 440 8.14 38.87 -1.77
CA LEU A 440 8.34 39.75 -0.61
C LEU A 440 7.38 40.95 -0.60
N SER A 441 7.08 41.53 -1.77
CA SER A 441 6.14 42.66 -1.86
C SER A 441 4.69 42.23 -1.61
N ALA A 442 4.32 40.99 -1.96
CA ALA A 442 3.02 40.41 -1.61
C ALA A 442 2.91 40.21 -0.09
N LEU A 443 3.91 39.56 0.53
CA LEU A 443 3.97 39.34 1.98
C LEU A 443 3.90 40.68 2.76
N LEU A 444 4.68 41.68 2.36
CA LEU A 444 4.63 43.04 2.94
C LEU A 444 3.32 43.81 2.70
N THR A 445 2.46 43.30 1.81
CA THR A 445 1.10 43.84 1.60
C THR A 445 0.08 43.17 2.50
N SER A 446 0.25 41.87 2.80
CA SER A 446 -0.56 41.15 3.78
C SER A 446 -0.18 41.44 5.24
N LEU A 447 1.09 41.72 5.54
CA LEU A 447 1.60 42.17 6.86
C LEU A 447 1.30 43.65 7.14
N ARG A 448 0.07 44.12 6.86
CA ARG A 448 -0.34 45.53 7.01
C ARG A 448 -1.18 45.81 8.24
#